data_AF-A0A7V9MKU6-F1
#
_entry.id   AF-A0A7V9MKU6-F1
#
_cell.length_a   1.000
_cell.length_b   1.000
_cell.length_c   1.000
_cell.angle_alpha   90.00
_cell.angle_beta   90.00
_cell.angle_gamma   90.00
#
_symmetry.space_group_name_H-M   'P 1'
#
loop_
_entity.id
_entity.type
_entity.pdbx_description
1 polymer ?
#
loop_
_entity_poly.entity_id
_entity_poly.type
_entity_poly.pdbx_seq_one_letter_code
_entity_poly.pdbx_strand_id
1 'polypeptide(L)'
;MNEGIGIIILIAFAALIGLWMLFYFIPVGLWFQATLSGVKTSLLQLIFMRWRKVPPSVIVNAMINSRKAGLILNSDELEAHYLAGGRVQAVVNALISADKANIPLDFKSATAIDLAGRDVLEAVQMSVNPKVITTPPVAAVAKDGIQLIAKARVTLRANIRQLVGGAGEETILARVGEGIVSSIGSAVSHKQVLENPDSISKVVLAKGLDAGTAFEILSIDIADIDVGKNIGAELQMDQANADKNIAQARAEERRAMAVAVEQEMKAKAQEARAKVIEAEAQIPMAIAEAFRSGNLGIMDYYKMQNIQADTEMRDSIAKPRNGPKKE
;
A
#
# COMPACT_ATOMS: atom_id res chain seq x y z
N MET A 1 -19.55 88.97 -7.74
CA MET A 1 -18.68 88.39 -6.69
C MET A 1 -18.82 86.88 -6.52
N ASN A 2 -19.93 86.24 -6.93
CA ASN A 2 -20.14 84.80 -6.71
C ASN A 2 -19.47 83.88 -7.77
N GLU A 3 -19.25 84.35 -9.00
CA GLU A 3 -18.65 83.53 -10.06
C GLU A 3 -17.15 83.28 -9.83
N GLY A 4 -16.40 84.27 -9.34
CA GLY A 4 -14.98 84.13 -9.02
C GLY A 4 -14.73 83.16 -7.85
N ILE A 5 -15.63 83.11 -6.87
CA ILE A 5 -15.55 82.17 -5.73
C ILE A 5 -15.79 80.74 -6.21
N GLY A 6 -16.74 80.51 -7.14
CA GLY A 6 -16.99 79.21 -7.74
C GLY A 6 -15.79 78.63 -8.49
N ILE A 7 -15.08 79.47 -9.26
CA ILE A 7 -13.86 79.06 -10.00
C ILE A 7 -12.71 78.73 -9.04
N ILE A 8 -12.51 79.54 -7.98
CA ILE A 8 -11.46 79.29 -6.99
C ILE A 8 -11.72 77.97 -6.22
N ILE A 9 -12.97 77.70 -5.85
CA ILE A 9 -13.36 76.44 -5.20
C ILE A 9 -13.12 75.25 -6.13
N LEU A 10 -13.44 75.38 -7.41
CA LEU A 10 -13.23 74.31 -8.40
C LEU A 10 -11.75 74.03 -8.66
N ILE A 11 -10.91 75.07 -8.71
CA ILE A 11 -9.44 74.93 -8.82
C ILE A 11 -8.86 74.33 -7.54
N ALA A 12 -9.30 74.77 -6.36
CA ALA A 12 -8.86 74.20 -5.08
C ALA A 12 -9.26 72.73 -4.95
N PHE A 13 -10.46 72.36 -5.40
CA PHE A 13 -10.93 70.97 -5.41
C PHE A 13 -10.15 70.11 -6.42
N ALA A 14 -9.88 70.62 -7.63
CA ALA A 14 -9.04 69.95 -8.61
C ALA A 14 -7.59 69.78 -8.11
N ALA A 15 -7.04 70.79 -7.44
CA ALA A 15 -5.72 70.72 -6.81
C ALA A 15 -5.68 69.70 -5.66
N LEU A 16 -6.73 69.63 -4.84
CA LEU A 16 -6.86 68.64 -3.77
C LEU A 16 -6.92 67.22 -4.34
N ILE A 17 -7.70 66.99 -5.40
CA ILE A 17 -7.76 65.69 -6.09
C ILE A 17 -6.41 65.34 -6.71
N GLY A 18 -5.76 66.30 -7.38
CA GLY A 18 -4.43 66.09 -7.96
C GLY A 18 -3.39 65.74 -6.91
N LEU A 19 -3.41 66.43 -5.76
CA LEU A 19 -2.52 66.14 -4.62
C LEU A 19 -2.80 64.77 -4.02
N TRP A 20 -4.08 64.39 -3.86
CA TRP A 20 -4.46 63.08 -3.37
C TRP A 20 -4.01 61.95 -4.32
N MET A 21 -4.18 62.14 -5.63
CA MET A 21 -3.72 61.19 -6.65
C MET A 21 -2.18 61.05 -6.66
N LEU A 22 -1.46 62.17 -6.44
CA LEU A 22 -0.01 62.18 -6.33
C LEU A 22 0.49 61.37 -5.12
N PHE A 23 -0.09 61.60 -3.93
CA PHE A 23 0.27 60.86 -2.71
C PHE A 23 -0.18 59.39 -2.75
N TYR A 24 -1.24 59.07 -3.49
CA TYR A 24 -1.63 57.69 -3.74
C TYR A 24 -0.59 56.94 -4.60
N PHE A 25 -0.07 57.61 -5.63
CA PHE A 25 0.87 57.01 -6.56
C PHE A 25 2.31 56.93 -5.99
N ILE A 26 2.74 57.97 -5.27
CA ILE A 26 4.08 58.06 -4.70
C ILE A 26 4.04 57.61 -3.23
N PRO A 27 4.62 56.44 -2.88
CA PRO A 27 4.60 55.92 -1.52
C PRO A 27 5.63 56.62 -0.61
N VAL A 28 5.44 57.91 -0.34
CA VAL A 28 6.37 58.74 0.47
C VAL A 28 6.55 58.18 1.88
N GLY A 29 5.49 57.62 2.48
CA GLY A 29 5.57 57.00 3.81
C GLY A 29 6.49 55.78 3.87
N LEU A 30 6.43 54.89 2.86
CA LEU A 30 7.31 53.71 2.78
C LEU A 30 8.77 54.12 2.55
N TRP A 31 8.99 55.12 1.69
CA TRP A 31 10.32 55.68 1.45
C TRP A 31 10.94 56.24 2.74
N PHE A 32 10.16 56.97 3.52
CA PHE A 32 10.61 57.53 4.80
C PHE A 32 10.98 56.43 5.80
N GLN A 33 10.14 55.39 5.92
CA GLN A 33 10.42 54.22 6.77
C GLN A 33 11.69 53.47 6.36
N ALA A 34 11.92 53.29 5.05
CA ALA A 34 13.12 52.66 4.51
C ALA A 34 14.37 53.46 4.87
N THR A 35 14.32 54.78 4.65
CA THR A 35 15.43 55.70 4.93
C THR A 35 15.80 55.72 6.41
N LEU A 36 14.80 55.79 7.31
CA LEU A 36 15.02 55.71 8.76
C LEU A 36 15.63 54.37 9.19
N SER A 37 15.30 53.30 8.48
CA SER A 37 15.84 51.96 8.75
C SER A 37 17.21 51.73 8.09
N GLY A 38 17.81 52.76 7.48
CA GLY A 38 19.12 52.68 6.84
C GLY A 38 19.13 51.93 5.49
N VAL A 39 17.96 51.72 4.88
CA VAL A 39 17.80 51.11 3.56
C VAL A 39 17.76 52.22 2.51
N LYS A 40 18.73 52.22 1.58
CA LYS A 40 18.83 53.23 0.53
C LYS A 40 17.91 52.88 -0.65
N THR A 41 16.67 53.35 -0.63
CA THR A 41 15.75 53.27 -1.78
C THR A 41 15.40 54.67 -2.29
N SER A 42 15.38 54.85 -3.60
CA SER A 42 14.96 56.12 -4.21
C SER A 42 13.44 56.15 -4.42
N LEU A 43 12.82 57.35 -4.36
CA LEU A 43 11.40 57.49 -4.69
C LEU A 43 11.09 56.98 -6.11
N LEU A 44 12.00 57.23 -7.06
CA LEU A 44 11.87 56.78 -8.44
C LEU A 44 11.82 55.25 -8.53
N GLN A 45 12.65 54.55 -7.74
CA GLN A 45 12.64 53.09 -7.71
C GLN A 45 11.31 52.53 -7.20
N LEU A 46 10.72 53.13 -6.17
CA LEU A 46 9.40 52.71 -5.66
C LEU A 46 8.28 52.91 -6.70
N ILE A 47 8.38 53.95 -7.51
CA ILE A 47 7.47 54.19 -8.64
C ILE A 47 7.68 53.11 -9.71
N PHE A 48 8.93 52.81 -10.08
CA PHE A 48 9.24 51.77 -11.06
C PHE A 48 8.80 50.37 -10.62
N MET A 49 8.89 50.05 -9.32
CA MET A 49 8.35 48.80 -8.76
C MET A 49 6.85 48.67 -9.05
N ARG A 50 6.05 49.73 -8.80
CA ARG A 50 4.61 49.73 -9.10
C ARG A 50 4.33 49.53 -10.58
N TRP A 51 5.10 50.18 -11.46
CA TRP A 51 4.93 50.01 -12.91
C TRP A 51 5.22 48.58 -13.36
N ARG A 52 6.23 47.94 -12.76
CA ARG A 52 6.56 46.52 -12.97
C ARG A 52 5.61 45.56 -12.24
N LYS A 53 4.50 46.05 -11.66
CA LYS A 53 3.51 45.29 -10.88
C LYS A 53 4.08 44.58 -9.65
N VAL A 54 5.18 45.07 -9.10
CA VAL A 54 5.76 44.58 -7.83
C VAL A 54 5.30 45.50 -6.70
N PRO A 55 4.66 44.98 -5.62
CA PRO A 55 4.21 45.80 -4.50
C PRO A 55 5.43 46.34 -3.71
N PRO A 56 5.67 47.67 -3.67
CA PRO A 56 6.85 48.22 -3.02
C PRO A 56 6.88 47.94 -1.51
N SER A 57 5.72 47.79 -0.86
CA SER A 57 5.61 47.49 0.56
C SER A 57 6.27 46.17 0.93
N VAL A 58 6.06 45.11 0.14
CA VAL A 58 6.62 43.78 0.39
C VAL A 58 8.15 43.82 0.29
N ILE A 59 8.68 44.43 -0.77
CA ILE A 59 10.12 44.51 -1.02
C ILE A 59 10.82 45.39 0.02
N VAL A 60 10.27 46.57 0.31
CA VAL A 60 10.83 47.49 1.31
C VAL A 60 10.82 46.86 2.70
N ASN A 61 9.72 46.24 3.11
CA ASN A 61 9.66 45.57 4.41
C ASN A 61 10.67 44.41 4.51
N ALA A 62 10.80 43.62 3.44
CA ALA A 62 11.81 42.56 3.35
C ALA A 62 13.24 43.11 3.48
N MET A 63 13.56 44.23 2.79
CA MET A 63 14.86 44.89 2.90
C MET A 63 15.12 45.50 4.29
N ILE A 64 14.10 46.08 4.92
CA ILE A 64 14.22 46.60 6.29
C ILE A 64 14.53 45.47 7.25
N ASN A 65 13.83 44.34 7.13
CA ASN A 65 14.01 43.17 7.98
C ASN A 65 15.39 42.54 7.81
N SER A 66 15.84 42.36 6.55
CA SER A 66 17.18 41.84 6.28
C SER A 66 18.27 42.76 6.81
N ARG A 67 18.17 44.08 6.57
CA ARG A 67 19.14 45.07 7.05
C ARG A 67 19.24 45.10 8.58
N LYS A 68 18.10 45.04 9.28
CA LYS A 68 18.07 44.96 10.76
C LYS A 68 18.69 43.68 11.30
N ALA A 69 18.67 42.60 10.52
CA ALA A 69 19.35 41.35 10.84
C ALA A 69 20.82 41.30 10.41
N GLY A 70 21.36 42.37 9.81
CA GLY A 70 22.75 42.42 9.33
C GLY A 70 22.95 41.85 7.91
N LEU A 71 21.88 41.38 7.26
CA LEU A 71 21.92 40.85 5.89
C LEU A 71 21.72 41.98 4.87
N ILE A 72 22.60 42.05 3.88
CA ILE A 72 22.51 43.02 2.79
C ILE A 72 21.96 42.28 1.56
N LEU A 73 20.70 42.53 1.23
CA LEU A 73 20.03 41.97 0.06
C LEU A 73 19.81 43.04 -0.99
N ASN A 74 19.93 42.68 -2.27
CA ASN A 74 19.67 43.58 -3.39
C ASN A 74 18.16 43.69 -3.64
N SER A 75 17.65 44.91 -3.84
CA SER A 75 16.27 45.16 -4.24
C SER A 75 15.90 44.42 -5.52
N ASP A 76 16.80 44.41 -6.50
CA ASP A 76 16.51 43.86 -7.83
C ASP A 76 16.34 42.34 -7.77
N GLU A 77 17.07 41.66 -6.90
CA GLU A 77 16.96 40.21 -6.69
C GLU A 77 15.65 39.83 -5.97
N LEU A 78 15.21 40.64 -5.00
CA LEU A 78 13.93 40.46 -4.32
C LEU A 78 12.76 40.71 -5.27
N GLU A 79 12.87 41.72 -6.13
CA GLU A 79 11.88 42.03 -7.16
C GLU A 79 11.81 40.91 -8.22
N ALA A 80 12.96 40.41 -8.68
CA ALA A 80 13.03 39.31 -9.62
C ALA A 80 12.39 38.03 -9.05
N HIS A 81 12.64 37.73 -7.77
CA HIS A 81 12.04 36.58 -7.11
C HIS A 81 10.52 36.73 -6.95
N TYR A 82 10.03 37.92 -6.60
CA TYR A 82 8.59 38.21 -6.57
C TYR A 82 7.93 38.02 -7.93
N LEU A 83 8.56 38.53 -8.99
CA LEU A 83 8.07 38.40 -10.37
C LEU A 83 8.06 36.94 -10.85
N ALA A 84 8.98 36.11 -10.35
CA ALA A 84 8.99 34.66 -10.58
C ALA A 84 7.87 33.91 -9.81
N GLY A 85 7.06 34.61 -9.02
CA GLY A 85 5.97 34.03 -8.23
C GLY A 85 6.39 33.56 -6.82
N GLY A 86 7.59 33.93 -6.38
CA GLY A 86 8.14 33.52 -5.08
C GLY A 86 7.66 34.35 -3.89
N ARG A 87 7.84 33.79 -2.70
CA ARG A 87 7.45 34.36 -1.40
C ARG A 87 8.63 35.09 -0.76
N VAL A 88 8.82 36.36 -1.15
CA VAL A 88 9.93 37.22 -0.67
C VAL A 88 10.05 37.25 0.86
N GLN A 89 8.93 37.44 1.57
CA GLN A 89 8.94 37.55 3.04
C GLN A 89 9.42 36.24 3.70
N ALA A 90 8.99 35.09 3.17
CA ALA A 90 9.35 33.77 3.70
C ALA A 90 10.85 33.50 3.50
N VAL A 91 11.38 33.80 2.32
CA VAL A 91 12.81 33.65 2.00
C VAL A 91 13.66 34.54 2.90
N VAL A 92 13.30 35.81 3.09
CA VAL A 92 14.06 36.71 3.98
C VAL A 92 14.02 36.22 5.44
N ASN A 93 12.86 35.80 5.94
CA ASN A 93 12.76 35.24 7.29
C ASN A 93 13.59 33.96 7.44
N ALA A 94 13.64 33.11 6.41
CA ALA A 94 14.47 31.90 6.40
C ALA A 94 15.96 32.24 6.44
N LEU A 95 16.41 33.21 5.64
CA LEU A 95 17.80 33.69 5.63
C LEU A 95 18.22 34.28 6.98
N ILE A 96 17.37 35.11 7.59
CA ILE A 96 17.61 35.65 8.93
C ILE A 96 17.73 34.52 9.97
N SER A 97 16.85 33.51 9.87
CA SER A 97 16.87 32.36 10.79
C SER A 97 18.12 31.50 10.58
N ALA A 98 18.54 31.31 9.33
CA ALA A 98 19.73 30.54 8.98
C ALA A 98 21.01 31.23 9.48
N ASP A 99 21.12 32.55 9.27
CA ASP A 99 22.26 33.35 9.74
C ASP A 99 22.41 33.31 11.27
N LYS A 100 21.30 33.50 12.01
CA LYS A 100 21.29 33.37 13.48
C LYS A 100 21.65 31.97 13.97
N ALA A 101 21.39 30.94 13.18
CA ALA A 101 21.71 29.56 13.47
C ALA A 101 23.08 29.11 12.91
N ASN A 102 23.85 30.02 12.31
CA ASN A 102 25.11 29.73 11.61
C ASN A 102 24.98 28.65 10.52
N ILE A 103 23.84 28.61 9.82
CA ILE A 103 23.60 27.71 8.69
C ILE A 103 23.96 28.44 7.40
N PRO A 104 24.88 27.91 6.56
CA PRO A 104 25.23 28.53 5.29
C PRO A 104 24.06 28.39 4.29
N LEU A 105 23.29 29.46 4.11
CA LEU A 105 22.20 29.55 3.16
C LEU A 105 22.32 30.83 2.34
N ASP A 106 22.58 30.67 1.04
CA ASP A 106 22.66 31.79 0.11
C ASP A 106 21.27 32.20 -0.39
N PHE A 107 21.11 33.47 -0.76
CA PHE A 107 19.85 34.00 -1.32
C PHE A 107 19.39 33.21 -2.56
N LYS A 108 20.32 32.81 -3.43
CA LYS A 108 20.01 32.01 -4.63
C LYS A 108 19.47 30.62 -4.28
N SER A 109 20.05 29.96 -3.28
CA SER A 109 19.58 28.65 -2.82
C SER A 109 18.21 28.77 -2.15
N ALA A 110 18.02 29.78 -1.31
CA ALA A 110 16.73 30.03 -0.66
C ALA A 110 15.60 30.30 -1.66
N THR A 111 15.85 31.12 -2.68
CA THR A 111 14.86 31.38 -3.74
C THR A 111 14.59 30.15 -4.61
N ALA A 112 15.61 29.33 -4.90
CA ALA A 112 15.41 28.07 -5.62
C ALA A 112 14.55 27.08 -4.84
N ILE A 113 14.73 26.97 -3.53
CA ILE A 113 13.90 26.12 -2.65
C ILE A 113 12.44 26.59 -2.67
N ASP A 114 12.21 27.90 -2.54
CA ASP A 114 10.86 28.45 -2.54
C ASP A 114 10.14 28.24 -3.88
N LEU A 115 10.85 28.48 -5.00
CA LEU A 115 10.31 28.24 -6.35
C LEU A 115 10.06 26.76 -6.65
N ALA A 116 10.77 25.84 -5.98
CA ALA A 116 10.49 24.41 -6.03
C ALA A 116 9.23 24.02 -5.22
N GLY A 117 8.53 24.99 -4.62
CA GLY A 117 7.31 24.77 -3.85
C GLY A 117 7.55 24.23 -2.45
N ARG A 118 8.79 24.34 -1.92
CA ARG A 118 9.14 23.93 -0.56
C ARG A 118 9.15 25.14 0.37
N ASP A 119 8.79 24.94 1.64
CA ASP A 119 8.90 26.00 2.64
C ASP A 119 10.34 26.10 3.16
N VAL A 120 11.04 27.16 2.74
CA VAL A 120 12.43 27.43 3.13
C VAL A 120 12.54 27.69 4.63
N LEU A 121 11.55 28.37 5.22
CA LEU A 121 11.58 28.74 6.63
C LEU A 121 11.42 27.49 7.51
N GLU A 122 10.47 26.63 7.16
CA GLU A 122 10.29 25.34 7.85
C GLU A 122 11.55 24.47 7.75
N ALA A 123 12.18 24.42 6.57
CA ALA A 123 13.40 23.64 6.38
C ALA A 123 14.56 24.16 7.25
N VAL A 124 14.75 25.48 7.35
CA VAL A 124 15.77 26.07 8.23
C VAL A 124 15.44 25.77 9.70
N GLN A 125 14.19 25.94 10.12
CA GLN A 125 13.76 25.65 11.49
C GLN A 125 14.00 24.19 11.86
N MET A 126 13.68 23.26 10.97
CA MET A 126 13.87 21.82 11.16
C MET A 126 15.35 21.41 11.11
N SER A 127 16.20 22.22 10.48
CA SER A 127 17.66 22.03 10.53
C SER A 127 18.21 22.33 11.94
N VAL A 128 17.67 23.38 12.58
CA VAL A 128 18.03 23.79 13.96
C VAL A 128 17.40 22.90 15.01
N ASN A 129 16.09 22.63 14.86
CA ASN A 129 15.30 21.82 15.77
C ASN A 129 14.72 20.62 15.02
N PRO A 130 15.37 19.44 15.08
CA PRO A 130 14.92 18.25 14.41
C PRO A 130 13.48 17.86 14.75
N LYS A 131 12.77 17.30 13.77
CA LYS A 131 11.38 16.87 13.92
C LYS A 131 11.34 15.35 14.07
N VAL A 132 10.52 14.87 15.02
CA VAL A 132 10.30 13.43 15.21
C VAL A 132 9.03 13.02 14.46
N ILE A 133 9.17 12.04 13.58
CA ILE A 133 8.07 11.49 12.78
C ILE A 133 7.94 10.00 13.08
N THR A 134 6.71 9.51 13.25
CA THR A 134 6.47 8.09 13.50
C THR A 134 6.14 7.38 12.20
N THR A 135 6.74 6.22 11.97
CA THR A 135 6.43 5.36 10.82
C THR A 135 5.02 4.78 10.95
N PRO A 136 4.34 4.46 9.84
CA PRO A 136 3.19 3.55 9.89
C PRO A 136 3.61 2.21 10.53
N PRO A 137 2.67 1.44 11.11
CA PRO A 137 2.98 0.13 11.68
C PRO A 137 3.46 -0.82 10.58
N VAL A 138 4.66 -1.37 10.77
CA VAL A 138 5.30 -2.27 9.82
C VAL A 138 5.20 -3.70 10.35
N ALA A 139 4.54 -4.58 9.59
CA ALA A 139 4.41 -5.98 9.95
C ALA A 139 5.45 -6.83 9.20
N ALA A 140 6.17 -7.68 9.92
CA ALA A 140 7.16 -8.61 9.37
C ALA A 140 7.14 -9.94 10.14
N VAL A 141 7.60 -11.01 9.50
CA VAL A 141 7.61 -12.36 10.08
C VAL A 141 9.05 -12.80 10.28
N ALA A 142 9.41 -13.21 11.50
CA ALA A 142 10.73 -13.77 11.78
C ALA A 142 10.85 -15.21 11.26
N LYS A 143 12.07 -15.77 11.20
CA LYS A 143 12.29 -17.12 10.66
C LYS A 143 11.59 -18.25 11.43
N ASP A 144 11.20 -18.00 12.68
CA ASP A 144 10.39 -18.91 13.50
C ASP A 144 8.89 -18.85 13.18
N GLY A 145 8.47 -18.06 12.18
CA GLY A 145 7.10 -17.98 11.71
C GLY A 145 6.19 -17.07 12.53
N ILE A 146 6.75 -16.33 13.51
CA ILE A 146 5.99 -15.40 14.35
C ILE A 146 6.03 -14.00 13.76
N GLN A 147 4.86 -13.38 13.65
CA GLN A 147 4.71 -12.01 13.18
C GLN A 147 5.05 -11.02 14.29
N LEU A 148 5.80 -9.99 13.93
CA LEU A 148 6.06 -8.81 14.75
C LEU A 148 5.53 -7.57 14.01
N ILE A 149 4.89 -6.68 14.75
CA ILE A 149 4.42 -5.37 14.26
C ILE A 149 5.25 -4.32 14.97
N ALA A 150 6.13 -3.65 14.24
CA ALA A 150 7.03 -2.64 14.78
C ALA A 150 6.59 -1.23 14.36
N LYS A 151 6.73 -0.27 15.28
CA LYS A 151 6.59 1.18 15.00
C LYS A 151 7.90 1.85 15.37
N ALA A 152 8.44 2.67 14.48
CA ALA A 152 9.66 3.43 14.72
C ALA A 152 9.36 4.94 14.77
N ARG A 153 10.09 5.65 15.63
CA ARG A 153 10.20 7.11 15.62
C ARG A 153 11.52 7.47 14.93
N VAL A 154 11.42 8.27 13.89
CA VAL A 154 12.55 8.74 13.09
C VAL A 154 12.73 10.22 13.39
N THR A 155 13.91 10.58 13.88
CA THR A 155 14.30 11.97 14.10
C THR A 155 14.98 12.48 12.83
N LEU A 156 14.32 13.39 12.13
CA LEU A 156 14.78 13.96 10.86
C LEU A 156 15.27 15.38 11.03
N ARG A 157 16.37 15.70 10.36
CA ARG A 157 16.91 17.05 10.18
C ARG A 157 16.84 17.42 8.70
N ALA A 158 16.51 18.66 8.38
CA ALA A 158 16.55 19.12 6.98
C ALA A 158 18.00 19.28 6.49
N ASN A 159 18.30 18.74 5.31
CA ASN A 159 19.56 18.99 4.61
C ASN A 159 19.38 20.11 3.58
N ILE A 160 19.78 21.33 3.96
CA ILE A 160 19.60 22.53 3.14
C ILE A 160 20.26 22.44 1.75
N ARG A 161 21.36 21.68 1.61
CA ARG A 161 22.08 21.54 0.34
C ARG A 161 21.34 20.66 -0.67
N GLN A 162 20.57 19.68 -0.20
CA GLN A 162 19.89 18.67 -1.02
C GLN A 162 18.36 18.84 -1.02
N LEU A 163 17.87 19.97 -0.50
CA LEU A 163 16.44 20.24 -0.36
C LEU A 163 15.73 20.41 -1.72
N VAL A 164 16.46 20.86 -2.75
CA VAL A 164 15.95 20.95 -4.13
C VAL A 164 16.28 19.66 -4.87
N GLY A 165 15.24 18.92 -5.29
CA GLY A 165 15.38 17.67 -6.05
C GLY A 165 15.64 16.41 -5.22
N GLY A 166 15.87 16.54 -3.91
CA GLY A 166 15.98 15.41 -2.99
C GLY A 166 14.63 14.73 -2.72
N ALA A 167 14.67 13.45 -2.37
CA ALA A 167 13.48 12.70 -1.96
C ALA A 167 12.89 13.25 -0.64
N GLY A 168 11.57 13.14 -0.49
CA GLY A 168 10.82 13.66 0.66
C GLY A 168 10.86 12.75 1.90
N GLU A 169 10.19 13.21 2.96
CA GLU A 169 10.04 12.46 4.23
C GLU A 169 9.40 11.07 4.00
N GLU A 170 8.39 10.99 3.14
CA GLU A 170 7.69 9.75 2.84
C GLU A 170 8.61 8.66 2.28
N THR A 171 9.57 9.06 1.43
CA THR A 171 10.57 8.12 0.87
C THR A 171 11.48 7.58 1.97
N ILE A 172 11.85 8.41 2.94
CA ILE A 172 12.65 7.98 4.08
C ILE A 172 11.86 7.02 4.95
N LEU A 173 10.60 7.34 5.29
CA LEU A 173 9.74 6.46 6.09
C LEU A 173 9.55 5.10 5.41
N ALA A 174 9.39 5.06 4.08
CA ALA A 174 9.29 3.82 3.32
C ALA A 174 10.58 3.00 3.37
N ARG A 175 11.74 3.65 3.18
CA ARG A 175 13.07 3.00 3.26
C ARG A 175 13.38 2.48 4.67
N VAL A 176 13.00 3.24 5.71
CA VAL A 176 13.10 2.80 7.11
C VAL A 176 12.19 1.59 7.33
N GLY A 177 10.97 1.62 6.80
CA GLY A 177 10.05 0.49 6.85
C GLY A 177 10.62 -0.77 6.20
N GLU A 178 11.18 -0.65 4.99
CA GLU A 178 11.88 -1.75 4.31
C GLU A 178 13.05 -2.29 5.16
N GLY A 179 13.83 -1.40 5.76
CA GLY A 179 14.91 -1.74 6.66
C GLY A 179 14.43 -2.56 7.87
N ILE A 180 13.32 -2.14 8.49
CA ILE A 180 12.69 -2.84 9.62
C ILE A 180 12.21 -4.23 9.19
N VAL A 181 11.51 -4.35 8.05
CA VAL A 181 11.05 -5.65 7.51
C VAL A 181 12.24 -6.58 7.27
N SER A 182 13.29 -6.08 6.62
CA SER A 182 14.50 -6.83 6.32
C SER A 182 15.21 -7.31 7.60
N SER A 183 15.26 -6.47 8.64
CA SER A 183 15.89 -6.81 9.92
C SER A 183 15.09 -7.90 10.67
N ILE A 184 13.77 -7.76 10.77
CA ILE A 184 12.91 -8.74 11.43
C ILE A 184 12.91 -10.07 10.68
N GLY A 185 12.79 -10.04 9.35
CA GLY A 185 12.80 -11.26 8.52
C GLY A 185 14.14 -12.01 8.53
N SER A 186 15.24 -11.33 8.86
CA SER A 186 16.55 -11.95 8.99
C SER A 186 16.78 -12.63 10.34
N ALA A 187 16.02 -12.23 11.38
CA ALA A 187 16.14 -12.75 12.73
C ALA A 187 15.74 -14.22 12.81
N VAL A 188 16.48 -15.00 13.62
CA VAL A 188 16.23 -16.45 13.78
C VAL A 188 14.93 -16.69 14.55
N SER A 189 14.66 -15.85 15.55
CA SER A 189 13.44 -15.92 16.36
C SER A 189 12.93 -14.54 16.73
N HIS A 190 11.62 -14.39 16.89
CA HIS A 190 10.99 -13.18 17.43
C HIS A 190 11.56 -12.76 18.79
N LYS A 191 12.01 -13.71 19.61
CA LYS A 191 12.62 -13.44 20.93
C LYS A 191 13.88 -12.58 20.82
N GLN A 192 14.72 -12.86 19.82
CA GLN A 192 15.96 -12.11 19.59
C GLN A 192 15.67 -10.62 19.32
N VAL A 193 14.58 -10.34 18.60
CA VAL A 193 14.15 -8.98 18.30
C VAL A 193 13.59 -8.29 19.54
N LEU A 194 12.82 -9.00 20.36
CA LEU A 194 12.27 -8.47 21.62
C LEU A 194 13.32 -8.23 22.70
N GLU A 195 14.36 -9.07 22.75
CA GLU A 195 15.48 -8.92 23.69
C GLU A 195 16.32 -7.67 23.38
N ASN A 196 16.44 -7.29 22.10
CA ASN A 196 17.28 -6.19 21.68
C ASN A 196 16.71 -5.42 20.46
N PRO A 197 15.67 -4.60 20.65
CA PRO A 197 15.00 -3.86 19.57
C PRO A 197 15.92 -2.86 18.88
N ASP A 198 16.92 -2.32 19.59
CA ASP A 198 17.93 -1.40 19.06
C ASP A 198 18.82 -2.03 17.99
N SER A 199 18.86 -3.36 17.90
CA SER A 199 19.58 -4.03 16.82
C SER A 199 18.99 -3.70 15.46
N ILE A 200 17.67 -3.49 15.37
CA ILE A 200 16.97 -3.07 14.15
C ILE A 200 17.48 -1.71 13.72
N SER A 201 17.44 -0.71 14.61
CA SER A 201 17.83 0.66 14.26
C SER A 201 19.28 0.76 13.79
N LYS A 202 20.21 0.01 14.40
CA LYS A 202 21.62 -0.04 13.97
C LYS A 202 21.79 -0.60 12.56
N VAL A 203 21.11 -1.70 12.25
CA VAL A 203 21.17 -2.32 10.91
C VAL A 203 20.55 -1.41 9.86
N VAL A 204 19.47 -0.73 10.21
CA VAL A 204 18.74 0.19 9.33
C VAL A 204 19.54 1.47 9.06
N LEU A 205 20.17 2.07 10.08
CA LEU A 205 21.05 3.23 9.93
C LEU A 205 22.31 2.91 9.12
N ALA A 206 22.88 1.71 9.26
CA ALA A 206 24.08 1.29 8.54
C ALA A 206 23.88 1.23 7.00
N LYS A 207 22.64 1.16 6.52
CA LYS A 207 22.33 1.13 5.08
C LYS A 207 22.34 2.50 4.39
N GLY A 208 22.49 3.61 5.13
CA GLY A 208 22.57 4.96 4.55
C GLY A 208 21.28 5.37 3.84
N LEU A 209 20.14 5.26 4.53
CA LEU A 209 18.81 5.45 3.95
C LEU A 209 18.49 6.88 3.51
N ASP A 210 19.29 7.84 4.00
CA ASP A 210 19.25 9.27 3.71
C ASP A 210 20.05 9.66 2.44
N ALA A 211 20.65 8.68 1.74
CA ALA A 211 21.32 8.93 0.48
C ALA A 211 20.34 9.48 -0.58
N GLY A 212 20.62 10.71 -1.05
CA GLY A 212 19.83 11.40 -2.08
C GLY A 212 18.51 11.97 -1.58
N THR A 213 18.34 12.14 -0.27
CA THR A 213 17.13 12.72 0.32
C THR A 213 17.33 14.16 0.74
N ALA A 214 16.23 14.91 0.84
CA ALA A 214 16.23 16.29 1.32
C ALA A 214 16.43 16.40 2.85
N PHE A 215 16.57 15.27 3.53
CA PHE A 215 16.67 15.15 4.98
C PHE A 215 17.81 14.22 5.35
N GLU A 216 18.32 14.40 6.56
CA GLU A 216 19.32 13.58 7.22
C GLU A 216 18.67 12.89 8.42
N ILE A 217 18.98 11.60 8.63
CA ILE A 217 18.43 10.82 9.74
C ILE A 217 19.37 10.93 10.93
N LEU A 218 18.91 11.52 12.03
CA LEU A 218 19.70 11.63 13.26
C LEU A 218 19.59 10.36 14.11
N SER A 219 18.36 9.88 14.30
CA SER A 219 18.09 8.66 15.06
C SER A 219 16.89 7.93 14.49
N ILE A 220 16.90 6.61 14.65
CA ILE A 220 15.75 5.74 14.46
C ILE A 220 15.57 4.99 15.76
N ASP A 221 14.47 5.21 16.43
CA ASP A 221 14.16 4.63 17.73
C ASP A 221 12.93 3.73 17.57
N ILE A 222 13.00 2.47 18.01
CA ILE A 222 11.83 1.60 17.96
C ILE A 222 10.90 1.98 19.12
N ALA A 223 9.73 2.51 18.78
CA ALA A 223 8.77 3.00 19.76
C ALA A 223 7.93 1.89 20.37
N ASP A 224 7.64 0.85 19.58
CA ASP A 224 6.72 -0.22 19.95
C ASP A 224 6.99 -1.48 19.10
N ILE A 225 6.92 -2.67 19.72
CA ILE A 225 6.99 -3.96 19.04
C ILE A 225 5.91 -4.86 19.63
N ASP A 226 4.88 -5.15 18.84
CA ASP A 226 3.81 -6.07 19.20
C ASP A 226 4.04 -7.44 18.58
N VAL A 227 3.76 -8.51 19.35
CA VAL A 227 3.71 -9.87 18.82
C VAL A 227 2.34 -10.11 18.21
N GLY A 228 2.31 -10.41 16.91
CA GLY A 228 1.10 -10.69 16.15
C GLY A 228 0.74 -12.18 16.13
N LYS A 229 0.35 -12.67 14.95
CA LYS A 229 -0.05 -14.07 14.75
C LYS A 229 1.16 -14.98 14.54
N ASN A 230 0.97 -16.26 14.84
CA ASN A 230 1.91 -17.30 14.41
C ASN A 230 1.54 -17.76 12.99
N ILE A 231 2.07 -17.05 12.00
CA ILE A 231 1.86 -17.34 10.57
C ILE A 231 2.41 -18.73 10.22
N GLY A 232 3.51 -19.15 10.85
CA GLY A 232 4.06 -20.49 10.66
C GLY A 232 3.08 -21.60 11.02
N ALA A 233 2.41 -21.49 12.17
CA ALA A 233 1.39 -22.45 12.59
C ALA A 233 0.14 -22.39 11.71
N GLU A 234 -0.31 -21.20 11.31
CA GLU A 234 -1.45 -21.01 10.41
C GLU A 234 -1.20 -21.67 9.05
N LEU A 235 -0.02 -21.42 8.44
CA LEU A 235 0.38 -22.07 7.19
C LEU A 235 0.48 -23.60 7.32
N GLN A 236 0.96 -24.12 8.46
CA GLN A 236 1.00 -25.56 8.72
C GLN A 236 -0.39 -26.18 8.85
N MET A 237 -1.32 -25.50 9.52
CA MET A 237 -2.72 -25.93 9.62
C MET A 237 -3.39 -25.92 8.24
N ASP A 238 -3.15 -24.89 7.44
CA ASP A 238 -3.68 -24.78 6.09
C ASP A 238 -3.14 -25.88 5.18
N GLN A 239 -1.84 -26.18 5.26
CA GLN A 239 -1.24 -27.32 4.55
C GLN A 239 -1.85 -28.65 4.99
N ALA A 240 -1.99 -28.89 6.30
CA ALA A 240 -2.58 -30.13 6.81
C ALA A 240 -4.06 -30.29 6.40
N ASN A 241 -4.81 -29.19 6.37
CA ASN A 241 -6.20 -29.19 5.89
C ASN A 241 -6.27 -29.47 4.39
N ALA A 242 -5.38 -28.88 3.59
CA ALA A 242 -5.28 -29.18 2.17
C ALA A 242 -4.95 -30.66 1.92
N ASP A 243 -3.98 -31.21 2.64
CA ASP A 243 -3.59 -32.62 2.55
C ASP A 243 -4.73 -33.56 2.97
N LYS A 244 -5.46 -33.21 4.05
CA LYS A 244 -6.65 -33.95 4.49
C LYS A 244 -7.73 -33.96 3.40
N ASN A 245 -8.00 -32.82 2.78
CA ASN A 245 -8.99 -32.71 1.71
C ASN A 245 -8.60 -33.55 0.49
N ILE A 246 -7.32 -33.54 0.10
CA ILE A 246 -6.80 -34.40 -0.99
C ILE A 246 -6.94 -35.88 -0.63
N ALA A 247 -6.59 -36.25 0.60
CA ALA A 247 -6.72 -37.63 1.07
C ALA A 247 -8.18 -38.10 1.10
N GLN A 248 -9.10 -37.23 1.55
CA GLN A 248 -10.54 -37.50 1.54
C GLN A 248 -11.07 -37.66 0.12
N ALA A 249 -10.70 -36.76 -0.80
CA ALA A 249 -11.10 -36.85 -2.20
C ALA A 249 -10.62 -38.15 -2.86
N ARG A 250 -9.37 -38.57 -2.62
CA ARG A 250 -8.84 -39.85 -3.12
C ARG A 250 -9.55 -41.06 -2.50
N ALA A 251 -9.92 -40.99 -1.22
CA ALA A 251 -10.66 -42.06 -0.57
C ALA A 251 -12.08 -42.19 -1.15
N GLU A 252 -12.72 -41.06 -1.45
CA GLU A 252 -14.03 -41.01 -2.09
C GLU A 252 -13.97 -41.51 -3.54
N GLU A 253 -12.96 -41.10 -4.31
CA GLU A 253 -12.70 -41.62 -5.66
C GLU A 253 -12.53 -43.14 -5.67
N ARG A 254 -11.73 -43.69 -4.74
CA ARG A 254 -11.56 -45.15 -4.60
C ARG A 254 -12.86 -45.84 -4.22
N ARG A 255 -13.67 -45.26 -3.34
CA ARG A 255 -14.99 -45.80 -2.99
C ARG A 255 -15.92 -45.80 -4.21
N ALA A 256 -15.97 -44.70 -4.96
CA ALA A 256 -16.78 -44.60 -6.16
C ALA A 256 -16.35 -45.63 -7.22
N MET A 257 -15.04 -45.81 -7.44
CA MET A 257 -14.52 -46.85 -8.34
C MET A 257 -14.86 -48.25 -7.86
N ALA A 258 -14.73 -48.55 -6.57
CA ALA A 258 -15.08 -49.87 -6.03
C ALA A 258 -16.57 -50.20 -6.23
N VAL A 259 -17.46 -49.23 -6.00
CA VAL A 259 -18.90 -49.37 -6.26
C VAL A 259 -19.15 -49.55 -7.76
N ALA A 260 -18.49 -48.79 -8.63
CA ALA A 260 -18.61 -48.95 -10.07
C ALA A 260 -18.19 -50.35 -10.55
N VAL A 261 -17.06 -50.87 -10.04
CA VAL A 261 -16.59 -52.24 -10.31
C VAL A 261 -17.58 -53.29 -9.80
N GLU A 262 -18.14 -53.10 -8.59
CA GLU A 262 -19.17 -54.00 -8.06
C GLU A 262 -20.40 -54.04 -8.96
N GLN A 263 -20.87 -52.88 -9.45
CA GLN A 263 -22.00 -52.79 -10.38
C GLN A 263 -21.66 -53.41 -11.74
N GLU A 264 -20.45 -53.19 -12.27
CA GLU A 264 -19.99 -53.81 -13.51
C GLU A 264 -19.97 -55.34 -13.39
N MET A 265 -19.51 -55.87 -12.26
CA MET A 265 -19.50 -57.32 -11.99
C MET A 265 -20.92 -57.88 -11.84
N LYS A 266 -21.83 -57.14 -11.20
CA LYS A 266 -23.26 -57.52 -11.15
C LYS A 266 -23.88 -57.55 -12.54
N ALA A 267 -23.60 -56.55 -13.38
CA ALA A 267 -24.06 -56.51 -14.77
C ALA A 267 -23.50 -57.69 -15.58
N LYS A 268 -22.20 -57.99 -15.48
CA LYS A 268 -21.58 -59.18 -16.11
C LYS A 268 -22.19 -60.50 -15.63
N ALA A 269 -22.48 -60.62 -14.33
CA ALA A 269 -23.15 -61.80 -13.79
C ALA A 269 -24.58 -61.94 -14.32
N GLN A 270 -25.32 -60.83 -14.49
CA GLN A 270 -26.63 -60.83 -15.12
C GLN A 270 -26.55 -61.18 -16.61
N GLU A 271 -25.59 -60.64 -17.35
CA GLU A 271 -25.37 -60.99 -18.76
C GLU A 271 -25.02 -62.47 -18.93
N ALA A 272 -24.13 -63.01 -18.09
CA ALA A 272 -23.79 -64.43 -18.09
C ALA A 272 -25.01 -65.30 -17.77
N ARG A 273 -25.84 -64.90 -16.80
CA ARG A 273 -27.12 -65.59 -16.51
C ARG A 273 -28.06 -65.52 -17.70
N ALA A 274 -28.17 -64.38 -18.38
CA ALA A 274 -29.00 -64.25 -19.58
C ALA A 274 -28.52 -65.20 -20.70
N LYS A 275 -27.21 -65.35 -20.90
CA LYS A 275 -26.64 -66.32 -21.85
C LYS A 275 -26.93 -67.77 -21.46
N VAL A 276 -26.88 -68.10 -20.17
CA VAL A 276 -27.27 -69.44 -19.69
C VAL A 276 -28.75 -69.70 -19.96
N ILE A 277 -29.62 -68.73 -19.69
CA ILE A 277 -31.06 -68.82 -19.98
C ILE A 277 -31.30 -68.99 -21.49
N GLU A 278 -30.58 -68.25 -22.33
CA GLU A 278 -30.67 -68.37 -23.79
C GLU A 278 -30.24 -69.77 -24.28
N ALA A 279 -29.16 -70.33 -23.71
CA ALA A 279 -28.73 -71.69 -24.01
C ALA A 279 -29.71 -72.74 -23.49
N GLU A 280 -30.25 -72.58 -22.28
CA GLU A 280 -31.28 -73.47 -21.71
C GLU A 280 -32.57 -73.43 -22.54
N ALA A 281 -32.95 -72.26 -23.08
CA ALA A 281 -34.11 -72.12 -23.95
C ALA A 281 -33.98 -72.90 -25.28
N GLN A 282 -32.76 -73.21 -25.72
CA GLN A 282 -32.54 -74.09 -26.88
C GLN A 282 -32.92 -75.55 -26.57
N ILE A 283 -32.88 -75.98 -25.31
CA ILE A 283 -33.19 -77.37 -24.92
C ILE A 283 -34.66 -77.72 -25.19
N PRO A 284 -35.68 -76.95 -24.71
CA PRO A 284 -37.07 -77.19 -25.08
C PRO A 284 -37.32 -77.12 -26.59
N MET A 285 -36.64 -76.22 -27.29
CA MET A 285 -36.79 -76.05 -28.73
C MET A 285 -36.25 -77.28 -29.50
N ALA A 286 -35.08 -77.79 -29.10
CA ALA A 286 -34.51 -79.03 -29.62
C ALA A 286 -35.37 -80.26 -29.27
N ILE A 287 -35.94 -80.33 -28.06
CA ILE A 287 -36.89 -81.39 -27.68
C ILE A 287 -38.14 -81.33 -28.55
N ALA A 288 -38.70 -80.14 -28.80
CA ALA A 288 -39.84 -79.95 -29.68
C ALA A 288 -39.53 -80.35 -31.13
N GLU A 289 -38.30 -80.13 -31.60
CA GLU A 289 -37.81 -80.58 -32.91
C GLU A 289 -37.61 -82.11 -32.95
N ALA A 290 -37.11 -82.72 -31.88
CA ALA A 290 -36.99 -84.18 -31.72
C ALA A 290 -38.37 -84.88 -31.75
N PHE A 291 -39.40 -84.26 -31.17
CA PHE A 291 -40.78 -84.72 -31.28
C PHE A 291 -41.33 -84.61 -32.71
N ARG A 292 -41.08 -83.49 -33.41
CA ARG A 292 -41.52 -83.31 -34.81
C ARG A 292 -40.82 -84.25 -35.79
N SER A 293 -39.54 -84.51 -35.58
CA SER A 293 -38.72 -85.42 -36.41
C SER A 293 -38.92 -86.90 -36.09
N GLY A 294 -39.75 -87.24 -35.09
CA GLY A 294 -40.10 -88.62 -34.73
C GLY A 294 -39.02 -89.36 -33.93
N ASN A 295 -37.99 -88.66 -33.45
CA ASN A 295 -36.87 -89.26 -32.72
C ASN A 295 -37.14 -89.41 -31.20
N LEU A 296 -38.22 -88.82 -30.67
CA LEU A 296 -38.61 -88.91 -29.27
C LEU A 296 -40.11 -89.26 -29.14
N GLY A 297 -40.43 -90.31 -28.38
CA GLY A 297 -41.81 -90.78 -28.18
C GLY A 297 -42.50 -90.17 -26.96
N ILE A 298 -43.83 -90.14 -26.97
CA ILE A 298 -44.66 -89.62 -25.84
C ILE A 298 -44.35 -90.37 -24.54
N MET A 299 -44.17 -91.69 -24.60
CA MET A 299 -43.84 -92.52 -23.42
C MET A 299 -42.47 -92.18 -22.81
N ASP A 300 -41.50 -91.75 -23.62
CA ASP A 300 -40.15 -91.40 -23.15
C ASP A 300 -40.13 -90.03 -22.47
N TYR A 301 -40.96 -89.09 -22.94
CA TYR A 301 -41.16 -87.80 -22.28
C TYR A 301 -41.82 -87.94 -20.90
N TYR A 302 -42.85 -88.78 -20.78
CA TYR A 302 -43.47 -89.06 -19.49
C TYR A 302 -42.48 -89.72 -18.50
N LYS A 303 -41.60 -90.61 -18.97
CA LYS A 303 -40.53 -91.18 -18.14
C LYS A 303 -39.54 -90.10 -17.69
N MET A 304 -39.12 -89.22 -18.59
CA MET A 304 -38.23 -88.10 -18.24
C MET A 304 -38.85 -87.18 -17.20
N GLN A 305 -40.13 -86.81 -17.35
CA GLN A 305 -40.85 -86.00 -16.36
C GLN A 305 -40.94 -86.69 -15.00
N ASN A 306 -41.20 -88.00 -14.97
CA ASN A 306 -41.22 -88.76 -13.71
C ASN A 306 -39.85 -88.78 -13.02
N ILE A 307 -38.76 -88.98 -13.78
CA ILE A 307 -37.40 -88.96 -13.23
C ILE A 307 -37.04 -87.56 -12.72
N GLN A 308 -37.43 -86.49 -13.43
CA GLN A 308 -37.25 -85.11 -12.96
C GLN A 308 -38.02 -84.86 -11.66
N ALA A 309 -39.30 -85.26 -11.59
CA ALA A 309 -40.12 -85.11 -10.38
C ALA A 309 -39.54 -85.89 -9.19
N ASP A 310 -39.06 -87.12 -9.40
CA ASP A 310 -38.37 -87.89 -8.37
C ASP A 310 -37.06 -87.24 -7.91
N THR A 311 -36.33 -86.61 -8.83
CA THR A 311 -35.09 -85.89 -8.53
C THR A 311 -35.38 -84.61 -7.73
N GLU A 312 -36.40 -83.83 -8.11
CA GLU A 312 -36.85 -82.65 -7.35
C GLU A 312 -37.34 -83.02 -5.95
N MET A 313 -38.11 -84.10 -5.82
CA MET A 313 -38.50 -84.63 -4.51
C MET A 313 -37.27 -85.02 -3.68
N ARG A 314 -36.27 -85.69 -4.27
CA ARG A 314 -35.04 -86.05 -3.55
C ARG A 314 -34.20 -84.83 -3.14
N ASP A 315 -34.05 -83.84 -4.01
CA ASP A 315 -33.30 -82.62 -3.71
C ASP A 315 -33.97 -81.78 -2.62
N SER A 316 -35.30 -81.70 -2.62
CA SER A 316 -36.07 -81.00 -1.58
C SER A 316 -36.00 -81.70 -0.21
N ILE A 317 -35.85 -83.03 -0.18
CA ILE A 317 -35.64 -83.81 1.05
C ILE A 317 -34.19 -83.69 1.54
N ALA A 318 -33.21 -83.66 0.63
CA ALA A 318 -31.78 -83.57 0.97
C ALA A 318 -31.34 -82.16 1.43
N LYS A 319 -32.03 -81.10 1.01
CA LYS A 319 -31.78 -79.71 1.45
C LYS A 319 -33.00 -79.16 2.20
N PRO A 320 -33.11 -79.33 3.53
CA PRO A 320 -34.15 -78.66 4.29
C PRO A 320 -34.03 -77.15 4.11
N ARG A 321 -35.15 -76.52 3.75
CA ARG A 321 -35.28 -75.09 3.48
C ARG A 321 -34.82 -74.30 4.72
N ASN A 322 -33.62 -73.71 4.67
CA ASN A 322 -33.19 -72.77 5.70
C ASN A 322 -34.18 -71.60 5.71
N GLY A 323 -34.94 -71.47 6.79
CA GLY A 323 -35.86 -70.35 7.02
C GLY A 323 -35.12 -69.00 7.00
N PRO A 324 -35.83 -67.90 6.75
CA PRO A 324 -35.19 -66.59 6.67
C PRO A 324 -34.57 -66.24 8.02
N LYS A 325 -33.27 -65.91 8.03
CA LYS A 325 -32.64 -65.22 9.17
C LYS A 325 -33.32 -63.86 9.31
N LYS A 326 -34.01 -63.66 10.44
CA LYS A 326 -34.43 -62.34 10.88
C LYS A 326 -33.18 -61.55 11.26
N GLU A 327 -32.91 -60.49 10.50
CA GLU A 327 -32.26 -59.29 11.01
C GLU A 327 -33.34 -58.24 11.26
#